data_AF-A0A3B3UET4-F1
#
_entry.id   AF-A0A3B3UET4-F1
#
_cell.length_a   1.000
_cell.length_b   1.000
_cell.length_c   1.000
_cell.angle_alpha   90.00
_cell.angle_beta   90.00
_cell.angle_gamma   90.00
#
_symmetry.space_group_name_H-M   'P 1'
#
loop_
_entity.id
_entity.type
_entity.pdbx_description
1 polymer ?
#
loop_
_entity_poly.entity_id
_entity_poly.type
_entity_poly.pdbx_seq_one_letter_code
_entity_poly.pdbx_strand_id
1 'polypeptide(L)'
;LLQLTRIFLLLGFVSVIPVASKKRIISVQELSPRGKTMQLVLDSSVKSYPSHSYASNIANLSLSPWTYIDTYNSSRLPQKILQANCSTSGCLNLQGRGEDATLEAKPIKYQVLVLYRRVEEKQTLKKKNNNKGKKQNKYIFMLGTEEITVGCTCVRPTVIPQE
;
A
#
# COMPACT_ATOMS: atom_id res chain seq x y z
N LEU A 1 36.29 -3.95 -59.33
CA LEU A 1 36.45 -2.63 -58.69
C LEU A 1 35.47 -1.67 -59.34
N LEU A 2 34.23 -1.59 -58.85
CA LEU A 2 33.21 -0.69 -59.41
C LEU A 2 32.53 0.08 -58.27
N GLN A 3 32.62 1.39 -58.37
CA GLN A 3 32.02 2.42 -57.54
C GLN A 3 30.48 2.30 -57.58
N LEU A 4 29.83 2.26 -56.41
CA LEU A 4 28.39 2.53 -56.32
C LEU A 4 28.16 3.70 -55.36
N THR A 5 28.07 4.83 -56.03
CA THR A 5 27.43 6.12 -55.72
C THR A 5 26.39 6.11 -54.58
N ARG A 6 26.62 7.00 -53.62
CA ARG A 6 25.63 7.46 -52.64
C ARG A 6 24.57 8.31 -53.34
N ILE A 7 23.31 7.90 -53.27
CA ILE A 7 22.17 8.74 -53.62
C ILE A 7 21.52 9.18 -52.29
N PHE A 8 21.79 10.42 -51.89
CA PHE A 8 21.05 11.08 -50.82
C PHE A 8 19.76 11.65 -51.40
N LEU A 9 18.63 11.01 -51.12
CA LEU A 9 17.30 11.57 -51.37
C LEU A 9 17.01 12.63 -50.29
N LEU A 10 17.14 13.91 -50.66
CA LEU A 10 16.68 15.03 -49.85
C LEU A 10 15.15 15.16 -50.01
N LEU A 11 14.40 14.45 -49.17
CA LEU A 11 12.98 14.74 -48.96
C LEU A 11 12.87 15.91 -47.99
N GLY A 12 12.50 17.09 -48.52
CA GLY A 12 12.24 18.28 -47.73
C GLY A 12 11.03 18.09 -46.82
N PHE A 13 11.26 18.02 -45.51
CA PHE A 13 10.20 18.10 -44.51
C PHE A 13 9.76 19.56 -44.37
N VAL A 14 8.62 19.91 -44.95
CA VAL A 14 7.89 21.12 -44.60
C VAL A 14 7.48 20.98 -43.14
N SER A 15 8.18 21.68 -42.25
CA SER A 15 7.86 21.70 -40.83
C SER A 15 6.62 22.56 -40.62
N VAL A 16 5.46 21.92 -40.49
CA VAL A 16 4.25 22.58 -39.97
C VAL A 16 4.50 22.81 -38.48
N ILE A 17 4.83 24.05 -38.10
CA ILE A 17 4.95 24.44 -36.69
C ILE A 17 3.53 24.45 -36.11
N PRO A 18 3.18 23.58 -35.14
CA PRO A 18 1.93 23.75 -34.43
C PRO A 18 2.07 24.97 -33.52
N VAL A 19 1.25 25.98 -33.77
CA VAL A 19 1.08 27.13 -32.88
C VAL A 19 0.67 26.59 -31.51
N ALA A 20 1.55 26.78 -30.52
CA ALA A 20 1.32 26.38 -29.14
C ALA A 20 0.17 27.23 -28.55
N SER A 21 -1.05 26.70 -28.63
CA SER A 21 -2.15 27.21 -27.82
C SER A 21 -1.82 26.95 -26.35
N LYS A 22 -1.56 28.03 -25.62
CA LYS A 22 -1.28 28.04 -24.17
C LYS A 22 -2.52 27.54 -23.44
N LYS A 23 -2.68 26.21 -23.32
CA LYS A 23 -3.64 25.62 -22.39
C LYS A 23 -3.26 26.13 -21.01
N ARG A 24 -4.11 26.99 -20.42
CA ARG A 24 -4.06 27.27 -19.00
C ARG A 24 -4.23 25.93 -18.31
N ILE A 25 -3.14 25.37 -17.80
CA ILE A 25 -3.21 24.35 -16.77
C ILE A 25 -3.83 25.08 -15.59
N ILE A 26 -5.15 24.93 -15.44
CA ILE A 26 -5.84 25.26 -14.22
C ILE A 26 -5.16 24.37 -13.19
N SER A 27 -4.30 24.98 -12.37
CA SER A 27 -3.85 24.37 -11.13
C SER A 27 -5.11 24.09 -10.36
N VAL A 28 -5.56 22.84 -10.38
CA VAL A 28 -6.55 22.35 -9.44
C VAL A 28 -5.84 22.49 -8.11
N GLN A 29 -6.09 23.61 -7.43
CA GLN A 29 -5.91 23.68 -5.99
C GLN A 29 -6.76 22.53 -5.47
N GLU A 30 -6.09 21.42 -5.19
CA GLU A 30 -6.63 20.30 -4.46
C GLU A 30 -7.27 20.92 -3.23
N LEU A 31 -8.60 20.97 -3.24
CA LEU A 31 -9.39 21.57 -2.18
C LEU A 31 -9.16 20.67 -0.98
N SER A 32 -8.14 20.98 -0.19
CA SER A 32 -7.79 20.25 1.02
C SER A 32 -9.08 20.18 1.84
N PRO A 33 -9.67 18.98 2.04
CA PRO A 33 -10.85 18.87 2.87
C PRO A 33 -10.49 19.48 4.21
N ARG A 34 -11.26 20.46 4.68
CA ARG A 34 -11.11 21.03 6.03
C ARG A 34 -11.41 19.94 7.06
N GLY A 35 -10.46 19.03 7.26
CA GLY A 35 -10.48 18.09 8.36
C GLY A 35 -10.34 18.87 9.65
N LYS A 36 -11.18 18.57 10.63
CA LYS A 36 -11.01 19.09 11.99
C LYS A 36 -9.77 18.41 12.58
N THR A 37 -8.71 19.18 12.81
CA THR A 37 -7.55 18.69 13.57
C THR A 37 -7.97 18.47 15.02
N MET A 38 -7.73 17.27 15.55
CA MET A 38 -8.00 16.94 16.94
C MET A 38 -6.69 16.71 17.70
N GLN A 39 -6.72 16.92 19.01
CA GLN A 39 -5.60 16.53 19.87
C GLN A 39 -5.54 15.01 19.92
N LEU A 40 -4.46 14.45 19.39
CA LEU A 40 -4.18 13.02 19.46
C LEU A 40 -3.24 12.76 20.64
N VAL A 41 -3.69 11.96 21.60
CA VAL A 41 -2.86 11.44 22.69
C VAL A 41 -2.59 9.97 22.38
N LEU A 42 -1.33 9.63 22.11
CA LEU A 42 -0.90 8.24 21.94
C LEU A 42 -0.52 7.70 23.31
N ASP A 43 -1.34 6.82 23.86
CA ASP A 43 -1.02 6.10 25.09
C ASP A 43 0.01 5.00 24.80
N SER A 44 1.22 5.17 25.33
CA SER A 44 2.32 4.22 25.14
C SER A 44 2.11 2.87 25.85
N SER A 45 1.12 2.77 26.74
CA SER A 45 0.74 1.52 27.39
C SER A 45 -0.05 0.59 26.49
N VAL A 46 -0.63 1.11 25.39
CA VAL A 46 -1.36 0.32 24.41
C VAL A 46 -0.38 -0.56 23.63
N LYS A 47 -0.35 -1.85 24.00
CA LYS A 47 0.40 -2.87 23.27
C LYS A 47 -0.26 -3.09 21.91
N SER A 48 0.32 -2.54 20.84
CA SER A 48 -0.20 -2.64 19.48
C SER A 48 0.09 -3.97 18.77
N TYR A 49 0.78 -4.90 19.44
CA TYR A 49 1.12 -6.21 18.88
C TYR A 49 0.23 -7.27 19.53
N PRO A 50 -0.65 -7.94 18.78
CA PRO A 50 -1.31 -9.13 19.28
C PRO A 50 -0.24 -10.17 19.64
N SER A 51 -0.34 -10.77 20.83
CA SER A 51 0.56 -11.84 21.26
C SER A 51 0.61 -12.92 20.19
N HIS A 52 1.77 -13.04 19.52
CA HIS A 52 2.00 -13.87 18.34
C HIS A 52 1.78 -15.38 18.56
N SER A 53 1.59 -15.81 19.81
CA SER A 53 1.53 -17.21 20.21
C SER A 53 0.28 -17.97 19.75
N TYR A 54 -0.83 -17.28 19.47
CA TYR A 54 -2.11 -17.94 19.16
C TYR A 54 -2.45 -18.00 17.66
N ALA A 55 -1.88 -17.11 16.84
CA ALA A 55 -2.17 -17.04 15.40
C ALA A 55 -1.44 -18.13 14.58
N SER A 56 -0.35 -18.69 15.10
CA SER A 56 0.48 -19.67 14.36
C SER A 56 -0.15 -21.05 14.24
N ASN A 57 -0.95 -21.48 15.23
CA ASN A 57 -1.52 -22.82 15.21
C ASN A 57 -2.67 -22.92 14.18
N ILE A 58 -3.60 -21.96 14.17
CA ILE A 58 -4.72 -21.96 13.22
C ILE A 58 -4.27 -21.85 11.76
N ALA A 59 -3.19 -21.11 11.49
CA ALA A 59 -2.66 -20.93 10.14
C ALA A 59 -2.18 -22.25 9.51
N ASN A 60 -1.63 -23.16 10.34
CA ASN A 60 -1.16 -24.47 9.89
C ASN A 60 -2.25 -25.55 9.92
N LEU A 61 -3.26 -25.41 10.80
CA LEU A 61 -4.37 -26.35 10.90
C LEU A 61 -5.49 -26.11 9.88
N SER A 62 -5.49 -24.96 9.22
CA SER A 62 -6.45 -24.62 8.18
C SER A 62 -6.32 -25.54 6.95
N LEU A 63 -7.44 -25.88 6.31
CA LEU A 63 -7.44 -26.52 4.99
C LEU A 63 -6.86 -25.60 3.91
N SER A 64 -6.92 -24.30 4.10
CA SER A 64 -6.23 -23.31 3.26
C SER A 64 -5.14 -22.67 4.11
N PRO A 65 -3.97 -23.29 4.28
CA PRO A 65 -2.93 -22.81 5.18
C PRO A 65 -2.30 -21.50 4.69
N TRP A 66 -1.73 -20.73 5.61
CA TRP A 66 -1.03 -19.48 5.30
C TRP A 66 0.21 -19.26 6.15
N THR A 67 1.13 -18.46 5.63
CA THR A 67 2.24 -17.88 6.40
C THR A 67 2.02 -16.38 6.59
N TYR A 68 2.72 -15.77 7.54
CA TYR A 68 2.68 -14.31 7.72
C TYR A 68 3.95 -13.66 7.17
N ILE A 69 3.75 -12.55 6.48
CA ILE A 69 4.81 -11.69 5.96
C ILE A 69 4.74 -10.34 6.69
N ASP A 70 5.86 -9.89 7.25
CA ASP A 70 5.98 -8.58 7.87
C ASP A 70 5.97 -7.47 6.81
N THR A 71 5.00 -6.56 6.90
CA THR A 71 5.05 -5.29 6.17
C THR A 71 5.46 -4.16 7.11
N TYR A 72 6.52 -3.44 6.74
CA TYR A 72 7.05 -2.33 7.53
C TYR A 72 6.87 -0.98 6.82
N ASN A 73 6.30 -0.01 7.51
CA ASN A 73 6.22 1.38 7.08
C ASN A 73 6.62 2.31 8.23
N SER A 74 7.78 2.95 8.10
CA SER A 74 8.35 3.84 9.13
C SER A 74 7.54 5.11 9.39
N SER A 75 6.67 5.47 8.44
CA SER A 75 5.80 6.65 8.49
C SER A 75 4.37 6.30 8.87
N ARG A 76 4.09 5.11 9.39
CA ARG A 76 2.76 4.65 9.80
C ARG A 76 2.76 4.12 11.24
N LEU A 77 1.63 4.22 11.94
CA LEU A 77 1.36 3.47 13.16
C LEU A 77 0.15 2.54 12.93
N PRO A 78 0.26 1.24 13.28
CA PRO A 78 1.49 0.54 13.67
C PRO A 78 2.48 0.44 12.49
N GLN A 79 3.78 0.50 12.81
CA GLN A 79 4.82 0.44 11.78
C GLN A 79 4.89 -0.93 11.12
N LYS A 80 4.67 -1.99 11.89
CA LYS A 80 4.61 -3.38 11.40
C LYS A 80 3.17 -3.86 11.34
N ILE A 81 2.80 -4.46 10.21
CA ILE A 81 1.53 -5.17 10.03
C ILE A 81 1.84 -6.52 9.39
N LEU A 82 1.31 -7.59 9.97
CA LEU A 82 1.42 -8.93 9.39
C LEU A 82 0.38 -9.10 8.27
N GLN A 83 0.83 -9.58 7.12
CA GLN A 83 -0.02 -9.97 6.00
C GLN A 83 0.00 -11.49 5.88
N ALA A 84 -1.17 -12.13 5.95
CA ALA A 84 -1.28 -13.54 5.62
C ALA A 84 -1.05 -13.75 4.12
N ASN A 85 -0.30 -14.79 3.79
CA ASN A 85 -0.03 -15.25 2.43
C ASN A 85 -0.40 -16.73 2.32
N CYS A 86 -1.40 -17.05 1.50
CA CYS A 86 -1.86 -18.41 1.33
C CYS A 86 -0.71 -19.28 0.80
N SER A 87 -0.48 -20.42 1.43
CA SER A 87 0.62 -21.31 1.08
C SER A 87 0.31 -22.21 -0.11
N THR A 88 -0.97 -22.33 -0.45
CA THR A 88 -1.51 -23.18 -1.51
C THR A 88 -2.45 -22.39 -2.41
N SER A 89 -2.72 -22.91 -3.60
CA SER A 89 -3.70 -22.31 -4.54
C SER A 89 -5.10 -22.89 -4.36
N GLY A 90 -5.18 -24.19 -4.06
CA GLY A 90 -6.36 -24.92 -3.63
C GLY A 90 -6.32 -25.25 -2.14
N CYS A 91 -7.31 -25.99 -1.67
CA CYS A 91 -7.40 -26.41 -0.28
C CYS A 91 -6.81 -27.80 -0.08
N LEU A 92 -6.15 -28.02 1.05
CA LEU A 92 -5.70 -29.35 1.44
C LEU A 92 -6.87 -30.30 1.64
N ASN A 93 -6.72 -31.51 1.11
CA ASN A 93 -7.64 -32.60 1.39
C ASN A 93 -7.37 -33.16 2.80
N LEU A 94 -8.43 -33.47 3.55
CA LEU A 94 -8.40 -34.12 4.87
C LEU A 94 -7.60 -35.44 4.91
N GLN A 95 -7.45 -36.13 3.78
CA GLN A 95 -6.67 -37.36 3.67
C GLN A 95 -5.15 -37.13 3.50
N GLY A 96 -4.68 -35.87 3.50
CA GLY A 96 -3.25 -35.53 3.39
C GLY A 96 -2.65 -35.78 2.01
N ARG A 97 -3.46 -35.92 0.96
CA ARG A 97 -3.03 -36.25 -0.41
C ARG A 97 -2.62 -35.03 -1.27
N GLY A 98 -2.41 -33.87 -0.65
CA GLY A 98 -2.16 -32.61 -1.34
C GLY A 98 -3.42 -31.75 -1.49
N GLU A 99 -3.44 -30.91 -2.52
CA GLU A 99 -4.52 -29.96 -2.80
C GLU A 99 -5.71 -30.62 -3.53
N ASP A 100 -6.93 -30.30 -3.10
CA ASP A 100 -8.18 -30.55 -3.81
C ASP A 100 -8.38 -29.45 -4.86
N ALA A 101 -8.26 -29.82 -6.13
CA ALA A 101 -8.39 -28.91 -7.26
C ALA A 101 -9.83 -28.40 -7.48
N THR A 102 -10.83 -28.94 -6.77
CA THR A 102 -12.22 -28.47 -6.84
C THR A 102 -12.48 -27.28 -5.90
N LEU A 103 -11.53 -26.98 -5.02
CA LEU A 103 -11.61 -25.94 -4.00
C LEU A 103 -10.48 -24.93 -4.18
N GLU A 104 -10.73 -23.68 -3.78
CA GLU A 104 -9.76 -22.61 -3.89
C GLU A 104 -9.40 -22.04 -2.52
N ALA A 105 -8.11 -21.86 -2.27
CA ALA A 105 -7.63 -21.09 -1.13
C ALA A 105 -7.67 -19.60 -1.47
N LYS A 106 -8.46 -18.82 -0.73
CA LYS A 106 -8.61 -17.38 -0.94
C LYS A 106 -8.22 -16.57 0.29
N PRO A 107 -7.56 -15.40 0.09
CA PRO A 107 -7.22 -14.51 1.19
C PRO A 107 -8.46 -13.87 1.82
N ILE A 108 -8.49 -13.78 3.15
CA ILE A 108 -9.49 -13.02 3.91
C ILE A 108 -8.97 -11.60 4.09
N LYS A 109 -9.67 -10.62 3.51
CA LYS A 109 -9.30 -9.20 3.57
C LYS A 109 -10.03 -8.47 4.69
N TYR A 110 -9.35 -7.52 5.33
CA TYR A 110 -9.90 -6.68 6.38
C TYR A 110 -9.36 -5.24 6.26
N GLN A 111 -10.20 -4.25 6.51
CA GLN A 111 -9.79 -2.84 6.53
C GLN A 111 -9.44 -2.42 7.95
N VAL A 112 -8.18 -2.02 8.17
CA VAL A 112 -7.70 -1.53 9.46
C VAL A 112 -7.48 -0.02 9.43
N LEU A 113 -7.67 0.61 10.59
CA LEU A 113 -7.28 2.01 10.80
C LEU A 113 -5.79 2.12 11.06
N VAL A 114 -5.14 3.11 10.45
CA VAL A 114 -3.73 3.42 10.62
C VAL A 114 -3.52 4.92 10.76
N LEU A 115 -2.43 5.33 11.40
CA LEU A 115 -2.04 6.74 11.47
C LEU A 115 -0.79 6.96 10.64
N TYR A 116 -0.87 7.81 9.61
CA TYR A 116 0.29 8.22 8.82
C TYR A 116 0.93 9.47 9.40
N ARG A 117 2.23 9.39 9.64
CA ARG A 117 3.07 10.48 10.11
C ARG A 117 3.57 11.31 8.93
N ARG A 118 3.15 12.57 8.85
CA ARG A 118 3.74 13.58 7.98
C ARG A 118 4.67 14.48 8.78
N VAL A 119 5.84 14.76 8.20
CA VAL A 119 6.73 15.80 8.72
C VAL A 119 6.15 17.13 8.27
N GLU A 120 5.90 18.07 9.18
CA GLU A 120 5.80 19.48 8.76
C GLU A 120 7.17 19.84 8.18
N GLU A 121 7.28 19.84 6.85
CA GLU A 121 8.38 20.49 6.19
C GLU A 121 8.30 21.94 6.64
N LYS A 122 9.27 22.33 7.47
CA LYS A 122 9.33 23.65 8.06
C LYS A 122 9.14 24.61 6.90
N GLN A 123 8.01 25.30 6.86
CA GLN A 123 7.98 26.61 6.24
C GLN A 123 9.13 27.34 6.92
N THR A 124 10.24 27.46 6.21
CA THR A 124 11.39 28.27 6.54
C THR A 124 10.93 29.72 6.41
N LEU A 125 9.94 30.09 7.22
CA LEU A 125 9.71 31.45 7.63
C LEU A 125 10.98 31.83 8.37
N LYS A 126 11.81 32.55 7.63
CA LYS A 126 12.93 33.36 8.08
C LYS A 126 12.53 34.14 9.33
N LYS A 127 12.58 33.52 10.51
CA LYS A 127 12.59 34.22 11.78
C LYS A 127 14.00 34.10 12.35
N LYS A 128 14.81 35.07 11.93
CA LYS A 128 16.03 35.51 12.57
C LYS A 128 15.69 35.77 14.04
N ASN A 129 15.98 34.84 14.93
CA ASN A 129 16.14 35.08 16.36
C ASN A 129 16.96 33.95 16.98
N ASN A 130 18.07 34.35 17.59
CA ASN A 130 19.15 33.53 18.12
C ASN A 130 18.77 32.84 19.43
N ASN A 131 17.84 31.88 19.42
CA ASN A 131 17.65 30.98 20.56
C ASN A 131 17.89 29.54 20.11
N LYS A 132 19.01 28.96 20.57
CA LYS A 132 19.37 27.54 20.44
C LYS A 132 18.43 26.67 21.30
N GLY A 133 17.14 26.66 20.97
CA GLY A 133 16.19 25.65 21.46
C GLY A 133 16.23 24.44 20.54
N LYS A 134 16.28 23.22 21.11
CA LYS A 134 16.17 21.95 20.35
C LYS A 134 15.01 22.05 19.37
N LYS A 135 15.30 21.98 18.08
CA LYS A 135 14.34 22.09 16.98
C LYS A 135 13.44 20.84 17.01
N GLN A 136 12.37 20.85 17.80
CA GLN A 136 11.42 19.74 17.84
C GLN A 136 10.75 19.64 16.47
N ASN A 137 10.91 18.50 15.80
CA ASN A 137 10.18 18.23 14.58
C ASN A 137 8.74 17.93 14.99
N LYS A 138 7.82 18.82 14.61
CA LYS A 138 6.39 18.61 14.85
C LYS A 138 5.86 17.63 13.80
N TYR A 139 5.32 16.51 14.27
CA TYR A 139 4.68 15.52 13.41
C TYR A 139 3.18 15.79 13.34
N ILE A 140 2.61 15.70 12.14
CA ILE A 140 1.16 15.66 11.95
C ILE A 140 0.79 14.19 11.67
N PHE A 141 -0.19 13.68 12.41
CA PHE A 141 -0.77 12.37 12.14
C PHE A 141 -2.06 12.50 11.36
N MET A 142 -2.17 11.73 10.28
CA MET A 142 -3.36 11.63 9.46
C MET A 142 -3.97 10.25 9.68
N LEU A 143 -5.26 10.21 10.02
CA LEU A 143 -6.01 8.96 10.07
C LEU A 143 -6.22 8.44 8.64
N GLY A 144 -5.98 7.15 8.45
CA GLY A 144 -6.20 6.45 7.19
C GLY A 144 -6.65 5.02 7.41
N THR A 145 -6.89 4.33 6.30
CA THR A 145 -7.30 2.92 6.25
C THR A 145 -6.36 2.14 5.33
N GLU A 146 -6.00 0.94 5.73
CA GLU A 146 -5.28 -0.02 4.87
C GLU A 146 -6.04 -1.34 4.79
N GLU A 147 -6.03 -1.97 3.62
CA GLU A 147 -6.49 -3.34 3.45
C GLU A 147 -5.36 -4.31 3.83
N ILE A 148 -5.67 -5.26 4.72
CA ILE A 148 -4.75 -6.29 5.16
C ILE A 148 -5.35 -7.67 4.92
N THR A 149 -4.48 -8.66 4.80
CA THR A 149 -4.86 -10.07 4.72
C THR A 149 -4.66 -10.70 6.08
N VAL A 150 -5.73 -11.17 6.71
CA VAL A 150 -5.67 -11.69 8.10
C VAL A 150 -5.48 -13.20 8.16
N GLY A 151 -5.86 -13.90 7.10
CA GLY A 151 -5.74 -15.36 6.94
C GLY A 151 -6.20 -15.78 5.55
N CYS A 152 -6.37 -17.09 5.35
CA CYS A 152 -6.96 -17.65 4.15
C CYS A 152 -8.15 -18.55 4.50
N THR A 153 -9.09 -18.67 3.57
CA THR A 153 -10.25 -19.56 3.71
C THR A 153 -10.40 -20.43 2.46
N CYS A 154 -11.09 -21.54 2.63
CA CYS A 154 -11.37 -22.48 1.57
C CYS A 154 -12.76 -22.20 0.98
N VAL A 155 -12.82 -21.96 -0.33
CA VAL A 155 -14.08 -21.65 -1.02
C VAL A 155 -14.35 -22.65 -2.14
N ARG A 156 -15.64 -22.82 -2.44
CA ARG A 156 -16.09 -23.46 -3.68
C ARG A 156 -16.17 -22.40 -4.77
N PRO A 157 -15.75 -22.72 -6.02
CA PRO A 157 -15.93 -21.81 -7.16
C PRO A 157 -17.40 -21.46 -7.42
N THR A 158 -18.33 -22.31 -6.99
CA THR A 158 -19.77 -22.12 -7.13
C THR A 158 -20.46 -21.94 -5.78
N VAL A 159 -21.42 -21.01 -5.74
CA VAL A 159 -22.26 -20.78 -4.55
C VAL A 159 -23.31 -21.88 -4.46
N ILE A 160 -23.39 -22.53 -3.29
CA ILE A 160 -24.43 -23.52 -2.99
C ILE A 160 -25.44 -22.86 -2.05
N PRO A 161 -26.71 -22.70 -2.44
CA PRO A 161 -27.76 -22.20 -1.56
C PRO A 161 -27.92 -23.12 -0.35
N GLN A 162 -28.16 -22.55 0.82
CA GLN A 162 -28.56 -23.32 2.00
C GLN A 162 -30.08 -23.43 1.99
N GLU A 163 -30.59 -24.67 2.07
CA GLU A 163 -32.02 -24.97 2.25
C GLU A 163 -32.44 -24.82 3.71
#